data_AF-A0A0A8GV79-F1
#
_entry.id   AF-A0A0A8GV79-F1
#
_cell.length_a   1.000
_cell.length_b   1.000
_cell.length_c   1.000
_cell.angle_alpha   90.00
_cell.angle_beta   90.00
_cell.angle_gamma   90.00
#
_symmetry.space_group_name_H-M   'P 1'
#
loop_
_entity.id
_entity.type
_entity.pdbx_description
1 polymer ?
#
loop_
_entity_poly.entity_id
_entity_poly.type
_entity_poly.pdbx_seq_one_letter_code
_entity_poly.pdbx_strand_id
1 'polypeptide(L)'
;MKKNIILLGGSSFLIQNGFSSVFSIDEISLANLSLGGTTSIQLLYELKKKKNRKLFENADLIILNSNVNEIQSCANEYERLPLGLIYRDMEFLFLELNKLNKRTLVLITPFFFYCDIVNKVNSIVKYLTKKYSFNLIDMQKYYEKYNLEDIAKAWDGSHQFGFIMRELATNILGQIKNFKKTICLSNYPKLEFKIYCFSEHRKHTIQNSFMSEQYLRIKNGNRIKFDKKYYGYKILAIHTWNNTDNTNMNKIMKKDWNTLVHTISPFVLENRKIRISKPTNFMNMIVSIQKEIYVDDFTFIFNSEENNFSEFYHNARTWEPFNTANHLDLVSVLLLNGELIQDDLDKVFASDNTLSSCYDFEYLIPPIEKYKEIINEYCLIANSRTLKQDDQASFLKDVLIKIEEKLSFQTKYGTTKTRIQNQLSYKLGQSMIANSKSFLGYLIMPIALLSIIISHKQEQKIYQEKIKKDPSLKLPPLENYPDYKEALKVKNHLSYKLGQALIQANKNWYGGGYIKLLFEIRKLKKRK
;
A
#
# COMPACT_ATOMS: atom_id res chain seq x y z
N MET A 1 -15.34 22.77 3.29
CA MET A 1 -16.01 21.45 3.29
C MET A 1 -14.95 20.40 3.55
N LYS A 2 -15.16 19.49 4.52
CA LYS A 2 -14.18 18.43 4.83
C LYS A 2 -14.05 17.47 3.63
N LYS A 3 -12.85 16.97 3.35
CA LYS A 3 -12.64 15.95 2.32
C LYS A 3 -13.00 14.57 2.87
N ASN A 4 -13.82 13.82 2.15
CA ASN A 4 -14.25 12.47 2.54
C ASN A 4 -13.32 11.43 1.94
N ILE A 5 -12.58 10.72 2.78
CA ILE A 5 -11.60 9.72 2.38
C ILE A 5 -12.04 8.36 2.90
N ILE A 6 -12.07 7.36 2.02
CA ILE A 6 -12.41 5.99 2.36
C ILE A 6 -11.18 5.11 2.21
N LEU A 7 -10.86 4.34 3.24
CA LEU A 7 -9.88 3.26 3.18
C LEU A 7 -10.60 1.92 3.04
N LEU A 8 -10.21 1.18 2.00
CA LEU A 8 -10.61 -0.20 1.74
C LEU A 8 -9.35 -1.06 1.74
N GLY A 9 -9.19 -1.95 2.71
CA GLY A 9 -8.05 -2.85 2.67
C GLY A 9 -7.85 -3.76 3.87
N GLY A 10 -6.63 -4.28 4.02
CA GLY A 10 -6.26 -5.17 5.12
C GLY A 10 -5.78 -4.48 6.39
N SER A 11 -5.10 -5.25 7.24
CA SER A 11 -4.55 -4.80 8.53
C SER A 11 -3.53 -3.66 8.43
N SER A 12 -2.89 -3.48 7.28
CA SER A 12 -1.98 -2.35 7.00
C SER A 12 -2.60 -0.97 7.24
N PHE A 13 -3.92 -0.83 7.08
CA PHE A 13 -4.64 0.43 7.34
C PHE A 13 -5.17 0.55 8.78
N LEU A 14 -5.08 -0.51 9.59
CA LEU A 14 -5.57 -0.55 10.98
C LEU A 14 -4.47 -0.29 12.02
N ILE A 15 -3.20 -0.22 11.60
CA ILE A 15 -2.07 0.05 12.50
C ILE A 15 -2.21 1.48 13.08
N GLN A 16 -2.29 1.58 14.42
CA GLN A 16 -2.59 2.82 15.15
C GLN A 16 -1.65 3.99 14.79
N ASN A 17 -0.35 3.72 14.68
CA ASN A 17 0.67 4.70 14.28
C ASN A 17 1.08 4.53 12.80
N GLY A 18 0.18 3.99 11.97
CA GLY A 18 0.41 3.67 10.57
C GLY A 18 -0.28 4.64 9.62
N PHE A 19 -0.73 4.12 8.47
CA PHE A 19 -1.27 4.90 7.36
C PHE A 19 -2.44 5.82 7.75
N SER A 20 -3.39 5.31 8.54
CA SER A 20 -4.62 6.02 8.90
C SER A 20 -4.41 7.17 9.88
N SER A 21 -3.29 7.21 10.61
CA SER A 21 -3.06 8.22 11.65
C SER A 21 -2.97 9.65 11.08
N VAL A 22 -2.53 9.80 9.82
CA VAL A 22 -2.34 11.10 9.15
C VAL A 22 -3.66 11.81 8.85
N PHE A 23 -4.76 11.07 8.76
CA PHE A 23 -6.06 11.59 8.39
C PHE A 23 -6.85 12.16 9.59
N SER A 24 -6.23 12.21 10.78
CA SER A 24 -6.81 12.74 12.02
C SER A 24 -6.66 14.26 12.11
N ILE A 25 -7.05 14.99 11.05
CA ILE A 25 -7.02 16.46 10.98
C ILE A 25 -8.41 17.00 10.66
N ASP A 26 -8.72 18.21 11.14
CA ASP A 26 -10.08 18.76 11.09
C ASP A 26 -10.66 18.89 9.68
N GLU A 27 -9.83 19.04 8.65
CA GLU A 27 -10.30 19.15 7.25
C GLU A 27 -10.64 17.81 6.59
N ILE A 28 -10.46 16.68 7.27
CA ILE A 28 -10.68 15.33 6.71
C ILE A 28 -11.77 14.60 7.49
N SER A 29 -12.64 13.94 6.75
CA SER A 29 -13.55 12.92 7.27
C SER A 29 -13.07 11.56 6.77
N LEU A 30 -12.47 10.78 7.66
CA LEU A 30 -11.97 9.45 7.34
C LEU A 30 -13.03 8.38 7.68
N ALA A 31 -13.31 7.50 6.72
CA ALA A 31 -13.97 6.23 6.99
C ALA A 31 -13.01 5.08 6.66
N ASN A 32 -12.60 4.34 7.68
CA ASN A 32 -11.76 3.16 7.53
C ASN A 32 -12.62 1.90 7.59
N LEU A 33 -12.83 1.26 6.44
CA LEU A 33 -13.62 0.02 6.31
C LEU A 33 -12.73 -1.21 6.13
N SER A 34 -11.46 -1.10 6.53
CA SER A 34 -10.48 -2.17 6.41
C SER A 34 -10.67 -3.27 7.45
N LEU A 35 -10.35 -4.52 7.06
CA LEU A 35 -10.39 -5.68 7.93
C LEU A 35 -9.22 -6.63 7.62
N GLY A 36 -8.40 -6.92 8.63
CA GLY A 36 -7.26 -7.84 8.48
C GLY A 36 -7.70 -9.29 8.23
N GLY A 37 -6.90 -10.04 7.48
CA GLY A 37 -7.13 -11.48 7.27
C GLY A 37 -8.27 -11.82 6.31
N THR A 38 -8.78 -10.87 5.54
CA THR A 38 -9.85 -11.08 4.56
C THR A 38 -9.45 -10.58 3.18
N THR A 39 -9.88 -11.28 2.13
CA THR A 39 -9.59 -10.90 0.73
C THR A 39 -10.55 -9.79 0.25
N SER A 40 -10.37 -9.35 -0.99
CA SER A 40 -11.20 -8.35 -1.68
C SER A 40 -12.72 -8.60 -1.59
N ILE A 41 -13.17 -9.83 -1.32
CA ILE A 41 -14.59 -10.14 -1.08
C ILE A 41 -15.16 -9.37 0.12
N GLN A 42 -14.36 -9.09 1.15
CA GLN A 42 -14.74 -8.25 2.29
C GLN A 42 -14.95 -6.79 1.86
N LEU A 43 -14.09 -6.29 0.99
CA LEU A 43 -14.17 -4.92 0.49
C LEU A 43 -15.40 -4.74 -0.40
N LEU A 44 -15.71 -5.75 -1.22
CA LEU A 44 -16.97 -5.80 -1.98
C LEU A 44 -18.18 -5.84 -1.05
N TYR A 45 -18.12 -6.65 0.02
CA TYR A 45 -19.17 -6.71 1.03
C TYR A 45 -19.42 -5.34 1.67
N GLU A 46 -18.38 -4.62 2.11
CA GLU A 46 -18.53 -3.29 2.70
C GLU A 46 -19.02 -2.26 1.67
N LEU A 47 -18.61 -2.36 0.40
CA LEU A 47 -19.14 -1.55 -0.70
C LEU A 47 -20.64 -1.78 -0.94
N LYS A 48 -21.13 -3.00 -0.74
CA LYS A 48 -22.54 -3.37 -0.93
C LYS A 48 -23.41 -3.22 0.30
N LYS A 49 -22.83 -2.83 1.42
CA LYS A 49 -23.57 -2.58 2.66
C LYS A 49 -24.39 -1.31 2.55
N LYS A 50 -25.71 -1.44 2.72
CA LYS A 50 -26.66 -0.31 2.63
C LYS A 50 -26.27 0.86 3.52
N LYS A 51 -25.74 0.59 4.72
CA LYS A 51 -25.31 1.62 5.68
C LYS A 51 -24.14 2.48 5.16
N ASN A 52 -23.30 1.94 4.27
CA ASN A 52 -22.15 2.63 3.72
C ASN A 52 -22.46 3.37 2.41
N ARG A 53 -23.67 3.27 1.85
CA ARG A 53 -24.01 3.85 0.54
C ARG A 53 -23.69 5.35 0.45
N LYS A 54 -24.18 6.14 1.41
CA LYS A 54 -23.94 7.59 1.46
C LYS A 54 -22.45 7.94 1.60
N LEU A 55 -21.70 7.10 2.30
CA LEU A 55 -20.26 7.28 2.46
C LEU A 55 -19.55 7.23 1.10
N PHE A 56 -19.82 6.20 0.29
CA PHE A 56 -19.24 6.07 -1.06
C PHE A 56 -19.75 7.13 -2.03
N GLU A 57 -21.04 7.49 -1.98
CA GLU A 57 -21.62 8.56 -2.81
C GLU A 57 -20.93 9.91 -2.56
N ASN A 58 -20.50 10.18 -1.32
CA ASN A 58 -19.85 11.42 -0.91
C ASN A 58 -18.32 11.37 -0.94
N ALA A 59 -17.71 10.26 -1.35
CA ALA A 59 -16.26 10.10 -1.33
C ALA A 59 -15.55 11.09 -2.29
N ASP A 60 -14.46 11.70 -1.82
CA ASP A 60 -13.52 12.48 -2.62
C ASP A 60 -12.36 11.63 -3.13
N LEU A 61 -11.94 10.64 -2.32
CA LEU A 61 -10.90 9.66 -2.64
C LEU A 61 -11.21 8.32 -1.96
N ILE A 62 -11.08 7.24 -2.71
CA ILE A 62 -11.10 5.86 -2.21
C ILE A 62 -9.68 5.30 -2.35
N ILE A 63 -9.10 4.77 -1.28
CA ILE A 63 -7.79 4.14 -1.29
C ILE A 63 -7.98 2.65 -1.04
N LEU A 64 -7.58 1.83 -2.01
CA LEU A 64 -7.74 0.38 -2.03
C LEU A 64 -6.39 -0.32 -1.80
N ASN A 65 -6.30 -1.24 -0.84
CA ASN A 65 -5.13 -2.10 -0.61
C ASN A 65 -5.58 -3.53 -0.26
N SER A 66 -5.38 -4.49 -1.17
CA SER A 66 -5.85 -5.87 -0.94
C SER A 66 -4.73 -6.92 -1.01
N ASN A 67 -3.72 -6.71 -1.86
CA ASN A 67 -2.88 -7.78 -2.44
C ASN A 67 -2.33 -8.82 -1.45
N VAL A 68 -1.89 -8.40 -0.26
CA VAL A 68 -1.26 -9.29 0.74
C VAL A 68 -2.21 -10.39 1.21
N ASN A 69 -3.48 -10.07 1.50
CA ASN A 69 -4.42 -11.06 2.01
C ASN A 69 -4.80 -12.08 0.91
N GLU A 70 -4.83 -11.67 -0.37
CA GLU A 70 -5.02 -12.61 -1.47
C GLU A 70 -3.83 -13.53 -1.65
N ILE A 71 -2.60 -12.99 -1.58
CA ILE A 71 -1.39 -13.80 -1.65
C ILE A 71 -1.37 -14.82 -0.52
N GLN A 72 -1.63 -14.41 0.72
CA GLN A 72 -1.67 -15.32 1.87
C GLN A 72 -2.74 -16.39 1.74
N SER A 73 -3.97 -16.03 1.33
CA SER A 73 -5.07 -17.00 1.18
C SER A 73 -4.80 -18.01 0.05
N CYS A 74 -4.18 -17.55 -1.04
CA CYS A 74 -3.78 -18.41 -2.16
C CYS A 74 -2.58 -19.30 -1.82
N ALA A 75 -1.60 -18.79 -1.06
CA ALA A 75 -0.37 -19.49 -0.73
C ALA A 75 -0.50 -20.45 0.45
N ASN A 76 -1.50 -20.27 1.31
CA ASN A 76 -1.71 -21.13 2.46
C ASN A 76 -1.98 -22.58 2.01
N GLU A 77 -1.24 -23.52 2.60
CA GLU A 77 -1.26 -24.94 2.20
C GLU A 77 -2.61 -25.63 2.42
N TYR A 78 -3.48 -25.08 3.27
CA TYR A 78 -4.79 -25.66 3.57
C TYR A 78 -5.91 -24.91 2.86
N GLU A 79 -5.94 -23.57 2.93
CA GLU A 79 -6.96 -22.79 2.23
C GLU A 79 -6.86 -22.89 0.71
N ARG A 80 -5.63 -22.79 0.17
CA ARG A 80 -5.31 -22.84 -1.27
C ARG A 80 -6.34 -22.12 -2.13
N LEU A 81 -6.68 -20.88 -1.75
CA LEU A 81 -7.77 -20.17 -2.39
C LEU A 81 -7.48 -20.02 -3.90
N PRO A 82 -8.33 -20.53 -4.81
CA PRO A 82 -8.00 -20.56 -6.22
C PRO A 82 -7.78 -19.17 -6.81
N LEU A 83 -6.75 -19.01 -7.65
CA LEU A 83 -6.48 -17.74 -8.33
C LEU A 83 -7.67 -17.23 -9.17
N GLY A 84 -8.43 -18.14 -9.79
CA GLY A 84 -9.66 -17.76 -10.51
C GLY A 84 -10.70 -17.12 -9.59
N LEU A 85 -10.79 -17.57 -8.34
CA LEU A 85 -11.71 -16.99 -7.36
C LEU A 85 -11.20 -15.65 -6.84
N ILE A 86 -9.89 -15.51 -6.60
CA ILE A 86 -9.25 -14.22 -6.31
C ILE A 86 -9.54 -13.21 -7.41
N TYR A 87 -9.33 -13.61 -8.67
CA TYR A 87 -9.57 -12.74 -9.82
C TYR A 87 -11.04 -12.33 -9.93
N ARG A 88 -11.97 -13.28 -9.79
CA ARG A 88 -13.42 -13.03 -9.72
C ARG A 88 -13.79 -11.98 -8.69
N ASP A 89 -13.36 -12.17 -7.45
CA ASP A 89 -13.76 -11.30 -6.34
C ASP A 89 -13.14 -9.90 -6.49
N MET A 90 -11.88 -9.82 -6.95
CA MET A 90 -11.25 -8.54 -7.29
C MET A 90 -11.96 -7.85 -8.46
N GLU A 91 -12.32 -8.57 -9.51
CA GLU A 91 -12.98 -7.96 -10.66
C GLU A 91 -14.37 -7.43 -10.30
N PHE A 92 -15.14 -8.14 -9.48
CA PHE A 92 -16.38 -7.62 -8.93
C PHE A 92 -16.16 -6.33 -8.13
N LEU A 93 -15.16 -6.30 -7.24
CA LEU A 93 -14.83 -5.10 -6.48
C LEU A 93 -14.47 -3.92 -7.40
N PHE A 94 -13.57 -4.14 -8.36
CA PHE A 94 -13.09 -3.08 -9.25
C PHE A 94 -14.21 -2.55 -10.16
N LEU A 95 -15.05 -3.44 -10.69
CA LEU A 95 -16.23 -3.08 -11.46
C LEU A 95 -17.18 -2.20 -10.65
N GLU A 96 -17.49 -2.59 -9.41
CA GLU A 96 -18.42 -1.85 -8.56
C GLU A 96 -17.83 -0.52 -8.06
N LEU A 97 -16.51 -0.43 -7.87
CA LEU A 97 -15.82 0.83 -7.60
C LEU A 97 -15.84 1.76 -8.82
N ASN A 98 -15.67 1.22 -10.02
CA ASN A 98 -15.71 1.99 -11.27
C ASN A 98 -17.09 2.64 -11.48
N LYS A 99 -18.18 1.94 -11.13
CA LYS A 99 -19.56 2.48 -11.17
C LYS A 99 -19.75 3.72 -10.29
N LEU A 100 -18.97 3.89 -9.22
CA LEU A 100 -19.08 5.07 -8.35
C LEU A 100 -18.57 6.34 -9.02
N ASN A 101 -17.75 6.21 -10.08
CA ASN A 101 -17.11 7.33 -10.77
C ASN A 101 -16.41 8.29 -9.78
N LYS A 102 -15.53 7.73 -8.95
CA LYS A 102 -14.75 8.47 -7.94
C LYS A 102 -13.26 8.43 -8.29
N ARG A 103 -12.46 9.23 -7.57
CA ARG A 103 -11.01 9.03 -7.58
C ARG A 103 -10.73 7.79 -6.74
N THR A 104 -10.17 6.78 -7.38
CA THR A 104 -9.77 5.54 -6.72
C THR A 104 -8.28 5.35 -6.91
N LEU A 105 -7.57 5.15 -5.81
CA LEU A 105 -6.14 4.87 -5.74
C LEU A 105 -5.95 3.44 -5.28
N VAL A 106 -5.32 2.61 -6.11
CA VAL A 106 -4.90 1.26 -5.78
C VAL A 106 -3.48 1.32 -5.24
N LEU A 107 -3.26 0.72 -4.08
CA LEU A 107 -1.96 0.61 -3.41
C LEU A 107 -1.57 -0.86 -3.36
N ILE A 108 -0.53 -1.23 -4.09
CA ILE A 108 0.12 -2.54 -3.97
C ILE A 108 1.20 -2.39 -2.89
N THR A 109 1.04 -3.07 -1.77
CA THR A 109 2.05 -3.13 -0.69
C THR A 109 3.04 -4.26 -0.94
N PRO A 110 4.30 -4.11 -0.53
CA PRO A 110 5.32 -5.10 -0.84
C PRO A 110 5.15 -6.36 0.03
N PHE A 111 5.37 -7.52 -0.56
CA PHE A 111 5.33 -8.83 0.09
C PHE A 111 6.30 -9.78 -0.61
N PHE A 112 7.24 -10.35 0.17
CA PHE A 112 8.39 -11.10 -0.37
C PHE A 112 8.40 -12.57 0.06
N PHE A 113 7.21 -13.14 0.26
CA PHE A 113 7.01 -14.58 0.41
C PHE A 113 6.17 -15.10 -0.75
N TYR A 114 6.41 -16.35 -1.19
CA TYR A 114 5.67 -17.00 -2.28
C TYR A 114 5.74 -16.22 -3.60
N CYS A 115 6.96 -15.94 -4.09
CA CYS A 115 7.22 -15.06 -5.23
C CYS A 115 6.33 -15.33 -6.46
N ASP A 116 6.07 -16.59 -6.81
CA ASP A 116 5.20 -16.93 -7.94
C ASP A 116 3.75 -16.46 -7.74
N ILE A 117 3.22 -16.58 -6.52
CA ILE A 117 1.85 -16.14 -6.18
C ILE A 117 1.80 -14.61 -6.10
N VAL A 118 2.84 -13.97 -5.53
CA VAL A 118 2.99 -12.51 -5.52
C VAL A 118 2.90 -11.96 -6.95
N ASN A 119 3.66 -12.54 -7.87
CA ASN A 119 3.68 -12.11 -9.27
C ASN A 119 2.31 -12.27 -9.93
N LYS A 120 1.62 -13.40 -9.73
CA LYS A 120 0.29 -13.65 -10.29
C LYS A 120 -0.77 -12.69 -9.73
N VAL A 121 -0.85 -12.55 -8.40
CA VAL A 121 -1.83 -11.65 -7.75
C VAL A 121 -1.57 -10.19 -8.12
N ASN A 122 -0.31 -9.74 -8.07
CA ASN A 122 0.01 -8.36 -8.45
C ASN A 122 -0.26 -8.10 -9.94
N SER A 123 -0.09 -9.09 -10.82
CA SER A 123 -0.46 -8.97 -12.24
C SER A 123 -1.97 -8.80 -12.41
N ILE A 124 -2.78 -9.56 -11.68
CA ILE A 124 -4.25 -9.37 -11.64
C ILE A 124 -4.60 -7.95 -11.19
N VAL A 125 -4.00 -7.47 -10.09
CA VAL A 125 -4.28 -6.13 -9.56
C VAL A 125 -3.91 -5.04 -10.59
N LYS A 126 -2.75 -5.14 -11.24
CA LYS A 126 -2.31 -4.18 -12.27
C LYS A 126 -3.21 -4.23 -13.51
N TYR A 127 -3.57 -5.43 -13.96
CA TYR A 127 -4.48 -5.63 -15.07
C TYR A 127 -5.84 -4.96 -14.81
N LEU A 128 -6.44 -5.23 -13.65
CA LEU A 128 -7.72 -4.63 -13.26
C LEU A 128 -7.60 -3.11 -13.06
N THR A 129 -6.50 -2.63 -12.48
CA THR A 129 -6.24 -1.20 -12.33
C THR A 129 -6.24 -0.48 -13.68
N LYS A 130 -5.60 -1.09 -14.69
CA LYS A 130 -5.60 -0.60 -16.08
C LYS A 130 -7.00 -0.68 -16.70
N LYS A 131 -7.63 -1.86 -16.64
CA LYS A 131 -8.96 -2.15 -17.20
C LYS A 131 -10.02 -1.15 -16.71
N TYR A 132 -9.97 -0.78 -15.43
CA TYR A 132 -10.94 0.11 -14.79
C TYR A 132 -10.44 1.55 -14.61
N SER A 133 -9.31 1.93 -15.22
CA SER A 133 -8.76 3.29 -15.20
C SER A 133 -8.61 3.87 -13.79
N PHE A 134 -7.95 3.13 -12.91
CA PHE A 134 -7.61 3.57 -11.56
C PHE A 134 -6.18 4.10 -11.45
N ASN A 135 -5.95 4.93 -10.44
CA ASN A 135 -4.62 5.42 -10.10
C ASN A 135 -3.86 4.32 -9.34
N LEU A 136 -2.54 4.25 -9.47
CA LEU A 136 -1.70 3.20 -8.88
C LEU A 136 -0.51 3.77 -8.13
N ILE A 137 -0.22 3.19 -6.97
CA ILE A 137 1.10 3.21 -6.34
C ILE A 137 1.54 1.76 -6.16
N ASP A 138 2.64 1.39 -6.82
CA ASP A 138 3.21 0.05 -6.76
C ASP A 138 4.46 0.04 -5.88
N MET A 139 4.27 -0.23 -4.59
CA MET A 139 5.41 -0.35 -3.67
C MET A 139 6.19 -1.65 -3.88
N GLN A 140 5.57 -2.72 -4.39
CA GLN A 140 6.30 -3.96 -4.69
C GLN A 140 7.41 -3.69 -5.71
N LYS A 141 7.05 -3.06 -6.84
CA LYS A 141 8.01 -2.68 -7.89
C LYS A 141 9.09 -1.71 -7.37
N TYR A 142 8.72 -0.77 -6.50
CA TYR A 142 9.70 0.12 -5.87
C TYR A 142 10.70 -0.66 -5.02
N TYR A 143 10.22 -1.56 -4.16
CA TYR A 143 11.10 -2.32 -3.27
C TYR A 143 12.03 -3.26 -4.03
N GLU A 144 11.54 -3.90 -5.09
CA GLU A 144 12.37 -4.72 -5.99
C GLU A 144 13.46 -3.88 -6.67
N LYS A 145 13.09 -2.72 -7.23
CA LYS A 145 14.03 -1.82 -7.91
C LYS A 145 15.19 -1.36 -7.01
N TYR A 146 14.93 -1.16 -5.72
CA TYR A 146 15.91 -0.66 -4.76
C TYR A 146 16.48 -1.75 -3.83
N ASN A 147 16.19 -3.03 -4.09
CA ASN A 147 16.62 -4.17 -3.26
C ASN A 147 16.28 -3.99 -1.77
N LEU A 148 15.00 -3.75 -1.48
CA LEU A 148 14.48 -3.44 -0.13
C LEU A 148 13.73 -4.63 0.53
N GLU A 149 13.97 -5.84 0.07
CA GLU A 149 13.32 -7.06 0.59
C GLU A 149 13.57 -7.25 2.09
N ASP A 150 14.80 -7.01 2.55
CA ASP A 150 15.18 -7.04 3.95
C ASP A 150 14.36 -6.06 4.79
N ILE A 151 14.14 -4.84 4.29
CA ILE A 151 13.31 -3.84 4.96
C ILE A 151 11.85 -4.29 5.01
N ALA A 152 11.31 -4.85 3.93
CA ALA A 152 9.95 -5.38 3.92
C ALA A 152 9.76 -6.54 4.90
N LYS A 153 10.80 -7.37 5.10
CA LYS A 153 10.79 -8.51 6.01
C LYS A 153 11.10 -8.15 7.48
N ALA A 154 11.68 -6.97 7.73
CA ALA A 154 12.24 -6.61 9.04
C ALA A 154 11.22 -6.46 10.18
N TRP A 155 9.95 -6.18 9.90
CA TRP A 155 8.94 -6.08 10.96
C TRP A 155 8.28 -7.43 11.27
N ASP A 156 7.33 -7.86 10.45
CA ASP A 156 6.69 -9.19 10.53
C ASP A 156 6.53 -9.84 9.14
N GLY A 157 7.14 -9.23 8.12
CA GLY A 157 7.08 -9.67 6.74
C GLY A 157 5.77 -9.41 6.00
N SER A 158 4.71 -8.99 6.69
CA SER A 158 3.40 -8.68 6.09
C SER A 158 3.09 -7.19 6.13
N HIS A 159 3.64 -6.46 7.11
CA HIS A 159 3.39 -5.05 7.31
C HIS A 159 4.66 -4.21 7.14
N GLN A 160 4.46 -2.99 6.65
CA GLN A 160 5.52 -1.99 6.48
C GLN A 160 5.61 -1.10 7.72
N PHE A 161 6.81 -0.58 8.01
CA PHE A 161 7.01 0.31 9.14
C PHE A 161 6.03 1.49 9.11
N GLY A 162 5.45 1.80 10.28
CA GLY A 162 4.44 2.85 10.40
C GLY A 162 4.91 4.21 9.88
N PHE A 163 6.19 4.57 10.05
CA PHE A 163 6.72 5.84 9.55
C PHE A 163 6.72 5.94 8.01
N ILE A 164 7.01 4.84 7.31
CA ILE A 164 6.95 4.76 5.84
C ILE A 164 5.51 4.98 5.39
N MET A 165 4.56 4.29 6.03
CA MET A 165 3.14 4.38 5.68
C MET A 165 2.53 5.75 6.00
N ARG A 166 2.98 6.41 7.08
CA ARG A 166 2.58 7.79 7.41
C ARG A 166 3.07 8.79 6.37
N GLU A 167 4.33 8.69 5.96
CA GLU A 167 4.87 9.61 4.95
C GLU A 167 4.20 9.41 3.59
N LEU A 168 3.98 8.15 3.19
CA LEU A 168 3.20 7.83 1.99
C LEU A 168 1.79 8.42 2.06
N ALA A 169 1.07 8.23 3.17
CA ALA A 169 -0.26 8.81 3.37
C ALA A 169 -0.24 10.35 3.30
N THR A 170 0.80 10.99 3.85
CA THR A 170 0.99 12.44 3.80
C THR A 170 1.19 12.93 2.36
N ASN A 171 2.02 12.22 1.58
CA ASN A 171 2.25 12.52 0.17
C ASN A 171 0.97 12.35 -0.66
N ILE A 172 0.19 11.30 -0.41
CA ILE A 172 -1.12 11.06 -1.04
C ILE A 172 -2.10 12.19 -0.73
N LEU A 173 -2.19 12.61 0.54
CA LEU A 173 -3.07 13.70 0.98
C LEU A 173 -2.74 15.03 0.29
N GLY A 174 -1.45 15.32 0.11
CA GLY A 174 -0.99 16.50 -0.62
C GLY A 174 -1.37 16.50 -2.12
N GLN A 175 -1.77 15.35 -2.67
CA GLN A 175 -1.87 15.13 -4.12
C GLN A 175 -3.26 14.67 -4.56
N ILE A 176 -4.28 14.70 -3.68
CA ILE A 176 -5.65 14.25 -3.97
C ILE A 176 -6.21 14.80 -5.29
N LYS A 177 -5.94 16.08 -5.59
CA LYS A 177 -6.46 16.76 -6.80
C LYS A 177 -5.84 16.21 -8.10
N ASN A 178 -4.65 15.61 -8.01
CA ASN A 178 -3.89 15.12 -9.16
C ASN A 178 -4.33 13.70 -9.57
N PHE A 179 -4.93 12.93 -8.65
CA PHE A 179 -5.53 11.65 -8.99
C PHE A 179 -6.65 11.83 -10.02
N LYS A 180 -6.60 10.98 -11.05
CA LYS A 180 -7.60 10.94 -12.11
C LYS A 180 -8.90 10.37 -11.57
N LYS A 181 -9.99 10.98 -12.01
CA LYS A 181 -11.31 10.39 -11.88
C LYS A 181 -11.37 9.20 -12.83
N THR A 182 -11.98 8.12 -12.37
CA THR A 182 -12.15 6.92 -13.18
C THR A 182 -12.97 7.19 -14.45
N ILE A 183 -12.61 6.52 -15.55
CA ILE A 183 -13.39 6.47 -16.77
C ILE A 183 -14.45 5.37 -16.62
N CYS A 184 -15.72 5.75 -16.65
CA CYS A 184 -16.83 4.80 -16.60
C CYS A 184 -16.82 3.90 -17.85
N LEU A 185 -17.19 2.63 -17.66
CA LEU A 185 -17.41 1.72 -18.78
C LEU A 185 -18.63 2.18 -19.59
N SER A 186 -18.61 1.88 -20.89
CA SER A 186 -19.75 2.13 -21.79
C SER A 186 -20.97 1.30 -21.41
N ASN A 187 -20.75 0.05 -20.99
CA ASN A 187 -21.78 -0.87 -20.52
C ASN A 187 -21.29 -1.62 -19.29
N TYR A 188 -22.19 -1.83 -18.34
CA TYR A 188 -21.95 -2.65 -17.15
C TYR A 188 -22.74 -3.96 -17.23
N PRO A 189 -22.14 -5.09 -16.82
CA PRO A 189 -22.88 -6.35 -16.72
C PRO A 189 -23.96 -6.24 -15.65
N LYS A 190 -25.06 -6.97 -15.89
CA LYS A 190 -26.22 -7.02 -14.98
C LYS A 190 -25.90 -7.95 -13.81
N LEU A 191 -25.22 -7.39 -12.81
CA LEU A 191 -24.91 -8.05 -11.55
C LEU A 191 -25.72 -7.41 -10.42
N GLU A 192 -26.33 -8.24 -9.59
CA GLU A 192 -27.05 -7.81 -8.40
C GLU A 192 -26.47 -8.47 -7.16
N PHE A 193 -25.78 -7.68 -6.34
CA PHE A 193 -25.29 -8.11 -5.03
C PHE A 193 -26.31 -7.82 -3.93
N LYS A 194 -26.54 -8.78 -3.04
CA LYS A 194 -27.38 -8.63 -1.85
C LYS A 194 -26.64 -9.07 -0.61
N ILE A 195 -26.82 -8.33 0.47
CA ILE A 195 -26.45 -8.79 1.82
C ILE A 195 -27.72 -9.31 2.47
N TYR A 196 -27.80 -10.63 2.62
CA TYR A 196 -28.92 -11.30 3.25
C TYR A 196 -28.68 -11.43 4.76
N CYS A 197 -29.63 -10.90 5.52
CA CYS A 197 -29.66 -10.94 6.96
C CYS A 197 -30.89 -11.73 7.39
N PHE A 198 -30.72 -12.71 8.27
CA PHE A 198 -31.80 -13.50 8.85
C PHE A 198 -32.52 -12.71 9.97
N SER A 199 -33.13 -11.59 9.61
CA SER A 199 -33.62 -10.57 10.54
C SER A 199 -34.61 -11.09 11.58
N GLU A 200 -35.50 -12.01 11.18
CA GLU A 200 -36.52 -12.61 12.07
C GLU A 200 -35.91 -13.39 13.25
N HIS A 201 -34.63 -13.75 13.17
CA HIS A 201 -33.96 -14.57 14.17
C HIS A 201 -32.86 -13.82 14.95
N ARG A 202 -32.56 -12.56 14.60
CA ARG A 202 -31.50 -11.79 15.27
C ARG A 202 -31.94 -11.35 16.66
N LYS A 203 -31.16 -11.73 17.67
CA LYS A 203 -31.43 -11.41 19.09
C LYS A 203 -30.24 -10.81 19.82
N HIS A 204 -29.10 -10.71 19.16
CA HIS A 204 -27.85 -10.34 19.80
C HIS A 204 -27.10 -9.27 19.01
N THR A 205 -26.32 -8.47 19.73
CA THR A 205 -25.45 -7.42 19.20
C THR A 205 -24.03 -7.67 19.68
N ILE A 206 -23.06 -7.48 18.80
CA ILE A 206 -21.64 -7.53 19.11
C ILE A 206 -20.98 -6.25 18.63
N GLN A 207 -20.03 -5.72 19.41
CA GLN A 207 -19.32 -4.51 19.06
C GLN A 207 -17.90 -4.46 19.64
N ASN A 208 -17.06 -3.65 19.01
CA ASN A 208 -15.76 -3.22 19.52
C ASN A 208 -15.65 -1.68 19.38
N SER A 209 -14.46 -1.12 19.58
CA SER A 209 -14.23 0.33 19.46
C SER A 209 -14.48 0.91 18.06
N PHE A 210 -14.58 0.07 17.02
CA PHE A 210 -14.66 0.48 15.62
C PHE A 210 -15.96 0.07 14.92
N MET A 211 -16.57 -1.05 15.32
CA MET A 211 -17.68 -1.69 14.61
C MET A 211 -18.74 -2.23 15.56
N SER A 212 -19.98 -2.27 15.07
CA SER A 212 -21.13 -2.89 15.75
C SER A 212 -21.99 -3.60 14.72
N GLU A 213 -22.38 -4.84 15.03
CA GLU A 213 -23.18 -5.71 14.17
C GLU A 213 -24.21 -6.50 14.99
N GLN A 214 -25.32 -6.86 14.35
CA GLN A 214 -26.28 -7.81 14.91
C GLN A 214 -26.09 -9.19 14.28
N TYR A 215 -26.20 -10.23 15.09
CA TYR A 215 -25.98 -11.60 14.65
C TYR A 215 -27.12 -12.55 15.08
N LEU A 216 -27.22 -13.64 14.33
CA LEU A 216 -28.03 -14.81 14.63
C LEU A 216 -27.11 -15.91 15.18
N ARG A 217 -27.37 -16.35 16.41
CA ARG A 217 -26.71 -17.53 16.96
C ARG A 217 -27.43 -18.80 16.53
N ILE A 218 -26.75 -19.64 15.76
CA ILE A 218 -27.20 -20.97 15.34
C ILE A 218 -26.50 -22.00 16.23
N LYS A 219 -27.20 -22.51 17.24
CA LYS A 219 -26.70 -23.60 18.09
C LYS A 219 -26.65 -24.93 17.31
N ASN A 220 -25.78 -25.84 17.72
CA ASN A 220 -25.74 -27.19 17.16
C ASN A 220 -27.14 -27.85 17.17
N GLY A 221 -27.46 -28.59 16.10
CA GLY A 221 -28.78 -29.18 15.85
C GLY A 221 -29.81 -28.26 15.19
N ASN A 222 -29.62 -26.93 15.22
CA ASN A 222 -30.52 -25.99 14.56
C ASN A 222 -30.08 -25.71 13.13
N ARG A 223 -31.05 -25.65 12.21
CA ARG A 223 -30.82 -25.35 10.80
C ARG A 223 -31.64 -24.16 10.35
N ILE A 224 -31.00 -23.23 9.66
CA ILE A 224 -31.65 -22.01 9.17
C ILE A 224 -31.80 -22.10 7.66
N LYS A 225 -33.03 -21.94 7.17
CA LYS A 225 -33.39 -22.01 5.75
C LYS A 225 -33.31 -20.63 5.11
N PHE A 226 -32.92 -20.56 3.85
CA PHE A 226 -32.91 -19.32 3.07
C PHE A 226 -34.31 -18.95 2.53
N ASP A 227 -34.63 -17.66 2.49
CA ASP A 227 -35.90 -17.15 1.95
C ASP A 227 -36.07 -17.46 0.46
N LYS A 228 -37.31 -17.77 0.04
CA LYS A 228 -37.70 -18.04 -1.36
C LYS A 228 -37.29 -16.94 -2.34
N LYS A 229 -37.28 -15.67 -1.91
CA LYS A 229 -36.93 -14.52 -2.76
C LYS A 229 -35.47 -14.52 -3.24
N TYR A 230 -34.61 -15.35 -2.64
CA TYR A 230 -33.21 -15.48 -3.03
C TYR A 230 -32.93 -16.75 -3.83
N TYR A 231 -33.94 -17.53 -4.23
CA TYR A 231 -33.71 -18.72 -5.06
C TYR A 231 -33.03 -18.32 -6.38
N GLY A 232 -32.02 -19.11 -6.77
CA GLY A 232 -31.15 -18.83 -7.91
C GLY A 232 -29.97 -17.91 -7.63
N TYR A 233 -29.90 -17.24 -6.47
CA TYR A 233 -28.72 -16.45 -6.11
C TYR A 233 -27.55 -17.38 -5.74
N LYS A 234 -26.36 -17.04 -6.21
CA LYS A 234 -25.09 -17.65 -5.79
C LYS A 234 -24.67 -17.12 -4.43
N ILE A 235 -24.20 -17.98 -3.54
CA ILE A 235 -23.60 -17.56 -2.26
C ILE A 235 -22.10 -17.31 -2.49
N LEU A 236 -21.63 -16.08 -2.24
CA LEU A 236 -20.24 -15.70 -2.43
C LEU A 236 -19.41 -15.75 -1.14
N ALA A 237 -19.99 -15.30 -0.03
CA ALA A 237 -19.29 -15.23 1.25
C ALA A 237 -20.29 -15.22 2.41
N ILE A 238 -19.80 -15.59 3.59
CA ILE A 238 -20.52 -15.41 4.86
C ILE A 238 -19.77 -14.44 5.75
N HIS A 239 -20.51 -13.64 6.50
CA HIS A 239 -19.97 -12.75 7.52
C HIS A 239 -20.31 -13.33 8.90
N THR A 240 -19.28 -13.66 9.66
CA THR A 240 -19.37 -14.25 10.99
C THR A 240 -18.64 -13.39 12.00
N TRP A 241 -19.17 -13.31 13.21
CA TRP A 241 -18.49 -12.68 14.33
C TRP A 241 -18.79 -13.46 15.61
N ASN A 242 -18.13 -14.61 15.74
CA ASN A 242 -18.34 -15.55 16.84
C ASN A 242 -17.87 -14.96 18.17
N ASN A 243 -18.64 -15.25 19.22
CA ASN A 243 -18.29 -14.83 20.57
C ASN A 243 -18.67 -15.88 21.61
N THR A 244 -18.13 -15.69 22.80
CA THR A 244 -18.31 -16.61 23.92
C THR A 244 -19.44 -16.19 24.85
N ASP A 245 -20.16 -15.10 24.58
CA ASP A 245 -21.19 -14.59 25.49
C ASP A 245 -22.27 -15.66 25.71
N ASN A 246 -22.74 -15.82 26.95
CA ASN A 246 -23.71 -16.86 27.32
C ASN A 246 -23.26 -18.30 26.97
N THR A 247 -21.95 -18.55 26.91
CA THR A 247 -21.36 -19.89 26.80
C THR A 247 -20.38 -20.16 27.95
N ASN A 248 -20.10 -21.43 28.21
CA ASN A 248 -19.10 -21.83 29.22
C ASN A 248 -17.70 -21.31 28.89
N MET A 249 -17.42 -21.03 27.61
CA MET A 249 -16.12 -20.53 27.15
C MET A 249 -15.83 -19.09 27.62
N ASN A 250 -16.85 -18.29 27.98
CA ASN A 250 -16.65 -16.87 28.31
C ASN A 250 -15.70 -16.64 29.50
N LYS A 251 -15.73 -17.56 30.47
CA LYS A 251 -14.92 -17.46 31.69
C LYS A 251 -13.47 -17.89 31.50
N ILE A 252 -13.16 -18.58 30.40
CA ILE A 252 -11.91 -19.32 30.22
C ILE A 252 -11.13 -18.80 29.00
N MET A 253 -11.83 -18.36 27.95
CA MET A 253 -11.22 -17.96 26.71
C MET A 253 -10.59 -16.56 26.80
N LYS A 254 -9.27 -16.49 26.56
CA LYS A 254 -8.57 -15.22 26.37
C LYS A 254 -9.00 -14.58 25.03
N LYS A 255 -9.10 -13.26 24.99
CA LYS A 255 -9.49 -12.50 23.79
C LYS A 255 -8.27 -12.03 22.96
N ASP A 256 -7.13 -12.72 23.06
CA ASP A 256 -5.95 -12.44 22.24
C ASP A 256 -6.05 -13.09 20.86
N TRP A 257 -5.29 -12.57 19.90
CA TRP A 257 -5.32 -13.01 18.50
C TRP A 257 -5.13 -14.53 18.36
N ASN A 258 -4.15 -15.11 19.08
CA ASN A 258 -3.83 -16.53 18.94
C ASN A 258 -5.00 -17.40 19.39
N THR A 259 -5.62 -17.07 20.52
CA THR A 259 -6.82 -17.79 20.99
C THR A 259 -8.00 -17.66 20.02
N LEU A 260 -8.19 -16.48 19.42
CA LEU A 260 -9.31 -16.23 18.49
C LEU A 260 -9.19 -17.01 17.17
N VAL A 261 -7.97 -17.21 16.65
CA VAL A 261 -7.74 -17.99 15.42
C VAL A 261 -7.69 -19.51 15.63
N HIS A 262 -7.40 -19.96 16.87
CA HIS A 262 -7.43 -21.37 17.29
C HIS A 262 -8.76 -21.79 17.93
N THR A 263 -9.74 -20.88 17.99
CA THR A 263 -11.11 -21.23 18.39
C THR A 263 -11.98 -21.14 17.17
N ILE A 264 -12.50 -22.28 16.73
CA ILE A 264 -13.29 -22.39 15.51
C ILE A 264 -14.78 -22.54 15.81
N SER A 265 -15.59 -22.00 14.91
CA SER A 265 -17.00 -22.30 14.81
C SER A 265 -17.24 -22.86 13.41
N PRO A 266 -17.36 -24.19 13.26
CA PRO A 266 -17.63 -24.77 11.96
C PRO A 266 -19.06 -24.48 11.52
N PHE A 267 -19.23 -24.32 10.22
CA PHE A 267 -20.55 -24.23 9.61
C PHE A 267 -20.66 -25.17 8.40
N VAL A 268 -21.90 -25.56 8.13
CA VAL A 268 -22.28 -26.29 6.94
C VAL A 268 -23.26 -25.44 6.14
N LEU A 269 -22.95 -25.28 4.85
CA LEU A 269 -23.87 -24.80 3.83
C LEU A 269 -24.25 -25.98 2.95
N GLU A 270 -25.53 -26.30 2.87
CA GLU A 270 -25.99 -27.40 2.00
C GLU A 270 -27.22 -27.02 1.21
N ASN A 271 -27.28 -27.51 -0.02
CA ASN A 271 -28.46 -27.48 -0.88
C ASN A 271 -28.70 -28.90 -1.45
N ARG A 272 -29.60 -29.07 -2.45
CA ARG A 272 -29.90 -30.40 -3.00
C ARG A 272 -28.70 -31.10 -3.67
N LYS A 273 -27.69 -30.36 -4.09
CA LYS A 273 -26.58 -30.83 -4.93
C LYS A 273 -25.25 -30.88 -4.19
N ILE A 274 -25.01 -29.92 -3.31
CA ILE A 274 -23.70 -29.65 -2.74
C ILE A 274 -23.83 -29.45 -1.23
N ARG A 275 -22.86 -30.01 -0.50
CA ARG A 275 -22.64 -29.78 0.91
C ARG A 275 -21.22 -29.25 1.12
N ILE A 276 -21.12 -28.12 1.79
CA ILE A 276 -19.87 -27.43 2.12
C ILE A 276 -19.75 -27.38 3.63
N SER A 277 -18.75 -28.06 4.19
CA SER A 277 -18.34 -27.92 5.59
C SER A 277 -17.07 -27.07 5.64
N LYS A 278 -17.08 -26.00 6.45
CA LYS A 278 -16.00 -25.01 6.51
C LYS A 278 -15.84 -24.41 7.91
N PRO A 279 -14.61 -24.22 8.42
CA PRO A 279 -14.39 -23.58 9.70
C PRO A 279 -14.35 -22.05 9.54
N THR A 280 -14.88 -21.33 10.53
CA THR A 280 -14.58 -19.89 10.77
C THR A 280 -14.02 -19.71 12.18
N ASN A 281 -13.50 -18.54 12.50
CA ASN A 281 -12.84 -18.24 13.78
C ASN A 281 -13.65 -17.25 14.64
N PHE A 282 -13.11 -16.83 15.78
CA PHE A 282 -13.78 -15.90 16.71
C PHE A 282 -13.50 -14.41 16.43
N MET A 283 -12.95 -14.10 15.26
CA MET A 283 -12.78 -12.73 14.81
C MET A 283 -14.00 -12.28 13.98
N ASN A 284 -14.15 -10.96 13.81
CA ASN A 284 -15.05 -10.44 12.79
C ASN A 284 -14.46 -10.77 11.42
N MET A 285 -15.11 -11.64 10.64
CA MET A 285 -14.59 -12.13 9.37
C MET A 285 -15.67 -12.23 8.30
N ILE A 286 -15.30 -11.87 7.07
CA ILE A 286 -16.05 -12.18 5.85
C ILE A 286 -15.28 -13.28 5.14
N VAL A 287 -15.83 -14.49 5.15
CA VAL A 287 -15.19 -15.71 4.65
C VAL A 287 -15.80 -16.08 3.29
N SER A 288 -14.95 -16.21 2.28
CA SER A 288 -15.37 -16.59 0.92
C SER A 288 -15.86 -18.05 0.87
N ILE A 289 -16.86 -18.34 0.04
CA ILE A 289 -17.31 -19.70 -0.29
C ILE A 289 -16.66 -20.10 -1.61
N GLN A 290 -15.89 -21.19 -1.59
CA GLN A 290 -15.04 -21.59 -2.72
C GLN A 290 -15.83 -22.36 -3.78
N LYS A 291 -16.64 -23.32 -3.36
CA LYS A 291 -17.51 -24.09 -4.24
C LYS A 291 -18.71 -23.27 -4.66
N GLU A 292 -19.16 -23.50 -5.88
CA GLU A 292 -20.36 -22.83 -6.38
C GLU A 292 -21.60 -23.44 -5.78
N ILE A 293 -22.28 -22.68 -4.92
CA ILE A 293 -23.56 -23.07 -4.33
C ILE A 293 -24.59 -21.97 -4.60
N TYR A 294 -25.76 -22.41 -5.07
CA TYR A 294 -26.90 -21.54 -5.37
C TYR A 294 -28.01 -21.84 -4.38
N VAL A 295 -28.71 -20.79 -3.96
CA VAL A 295 -29.86 -20.91 -3.07
C VAL A 295 -31.01 -21.58 -3.83
N ASP A 296 -31.57 -22.63 -3.24
CA ASP A 296 -32.73 -23.39 -3.69
C ASP A 296 -33.69 -23.65 -2.51
N ASP A 297 -34.74 -24.43 -2.77
CA ASP A 297 -35.75 -24.78 -1.79
C ASP A 297 -35.30 -25.75 -0.69
N PHE A 298 -34.06 -26.22 -0.75
CA PHE A 298 -33.41 -27.05 0.24
C PHE A 298 -32.09 -26.42 0.73
N THR A 299 -31.92 -25.10 0.61
CA THR A 299 -30.68 -24.47 1.06
C THR A 299 -30.73 -24.11 2.54
N PHE A 300 -29.77 -24.62 3.30
CA PHE A 300 -29.63 -24.40 4.75
C PHE A 300 -28.21 -24.00 5.14
N ILE A 301 -28.12 -23.23 6.23
CA ILE A 301 -26.88 -23.00 6.98
C ILE A 301 -27.05 -23.46 8.43
N PHE A 302 -26.04 -24.12 8.97
CA PHE A 302 -26.04 -24.59 10.37
C PHE A 302 -24.62 -24.76 10.92
N ASN A 303 -24.48 -24.79 12.25
CA ASN A 303 -23.24 -25.19 12.93
C ASN A 303 -23.14 -26.71 12.95
N SER A 304 -21.92 -27.24 12.83
CA SER A 304 -21.65 -28.68 12.85
C SER A 304 -20.47 -28.99 13.77
N GLU A 305 -20.48 -30.18 14.38
CA GLU A 305 -19.35 -30.72 15.17
C GLU A 305 -18.35 -31.50 14.30
N GLU A 306 -18.50 -31.42 12.97
CA GLU A 306 -17.54 -32.01 12.04
C GLU A 306 -16.16 -31.36 12.16
N ASN A 307 -15.13 -32.20 12.17
CA ASN A 307 -13.72 -31.78 12.11
C ASN A 307 -13.08 -32.07 10.74
N ASN A 308 -13.82 -32.69 9.82
CA ASN A 308 -13.41 -32.92 8.43
C ASN A 308 -14.07 -31.87 7.53
N PHE A 309 -13.28 -30.91 7.06
CA PHE A 309 -13.78 -29.79 6.28
C PHE A 309 -13.58 -29.99 4.78
N SER A 310 -14.57 -29.57 4.01
CA SER A 310 -14.51 -29.58 2.54
C SER A 310 -13.88 -28.32 1.95
N GLU A 311 -13.79 -27.26 2.75
CA GLU A 311 -13.12 -26.01 2.45
C GLU A 311 -12.44 -25.49 3.72
N PHE A 312 -11.39 -24.69 3.56
CA PHE A 312 -10.64 -24.11 4.66
C PHE A 312 -10.60 -22.59 4.56
N TYR A 313 -10.24 -21.95 5.66
CA TYR A 313 -9.98 -20.52 5.75
C TYR A 313 -8.75 -20.31 6.63
N HIS A 314 -7.74 -19.58 6.15
CA HIS A 314 -6.40 -19.63 6.75
C HIS A 314 -6.32 -19.05 8.18
N ASN A 315 -7.28 -18.24 8.63
CA ASN A 315 -7.33 -17.76 10.02
C ASN A 315 -8.23 -18.60 10.92
N ALA A 316 -8.79 -19.71 10.45
CA ALA A 316 -9.30 -20.77 11.28
C ALA A 316 -8.27 -21.90 11.30
N ARG A 317 -7.40 -21.93 12.32
CA ARG A 317 -6.18 -22.75 12.38
C ARG A 317 -6.49 -24.21 12.71
N THR A 318 -7.12 -24.92 11.78
CA THR A 318 -7.58 -26.31 12.00
C THR A 318 -6.50 -27.38 11.83
N TRP A 319 -5.28 -27.00 11.45
CA TRP A 319 -4.13 -27.88 11.31
C TRP A 319 -3.18 -27.83 12.53
N GLU A 320 -3.52 -27.01 13.52
CA GLU A 320 -2.86 -26.88 14.83
C GLU A 320 -3.86 -27.29 15.91
N PRO A 321 -3.48 -27.51 17.18
CA PRO A 321 -4.46 -27.75 18.24
C PRO A 321 -5.49 -26.61 18.35
N PHE A 322 -6.78 -26.93 18.21
CA PHE A 322 -7.87 -25.95 18.22
C PHE A 322 -9.02 -26.33 19.17
N ASN A 323 -9.82 -25.34 19.53
CA ASN A 323 -11.08 -25.50 20.27
C ASN A 323 -12.27 -25.37 19.32
N THR A 324 -13.32 -26.17 19.51
CA THR A 324 -14.54 -26.11 18.68
C THR A 324 -15.71 -25.55 19.47
N ALA A 325 -16.38 -24.55 18.91
CA ALA A 325 -17.62 -23.99 19.45
C ALA A 325 -18.86 -24.74 18.93
N ASN A 326 -19.83 -24.93 19.81
CA ASN A 326 -21.12 -25.59 19.54
C ASN A 326 -22.20 -24.64 18.98
N HIS A 327 -21.78 -23.53 18.38
CA HIS A 327 -22.66 -22.55 17.76
C HIS A 327 -21.93 -21.75 16.70
N LEU A 328 -22.70 -21.13 15.80
CA LEU A 328 -22.25 -20.16 14.81
C LEU A 328 -22.97 -18.83 15.03
N ASP A 329 -22.22 -17.74 15.15
CA ASP A 329 -22.77 -16.38 15.17
C ASP A 329 -22.67 -15.76 13.77
N LEU A 330 -23.76 -15.95 13.03
CA LEU A 330 -23.89 -15.49 11.66
C LEU A 330 -24.38 -14.04 11.64
N VAL A 331 -23.60 -13.14 11.08
CA VAL A 331 -24.03 -11.76 10.81
C VAL A 331 -24.87 -11.77 9.54
N SER A 332 -24.30 -12.15 8.39
CA SER A 332 -25.02 -12.08 7.11
C SER A 332 -24.37 -12.96 6.02
N VAL A 333 -25.01 -13.05 4.87
CA VAL A 333 -24.52 -13.78 3.70
C VAL A 333 -24.48 -12.84 2.49
N LEU A 334 -23.36 -12.81 1.78
CA LEU A 334 -23.22 -12.08 0.51
C LEU A 334 -23.70 -12.97 -0.63
N LEU A 335 -24.72 -12.50 -1.35
CA LEU A 335 -25.36 -13.18 -2.46
C LEU A 335 -25.14 -12.42 -3.77
N LEU A 336 -25.10 -13.15 -4.87
CA LEU A 336 -25.01 -12.63 -6.23
C LEU A 336 -26.10 -13.23 -7.12
N ASN A 337 -26.78 -12.38 -7.89
CA ASN A 337 -27.56 -12.78 -9.05
C ASN A 337 -26.94 -12.18 -10.31
N GLY A 338 -26.78 -13.02 -11.35
CA GLY A 338 -26.06 -12.70 -12.58
C GLY A 338 -24.66 -13.30 -12.64
N GLU A 339 -24.06 -13.23 -13.82
CA GLU A 339 -22.73 -13.77 -14.11
C GLU A 339 -21.86 -12.70 -14.77
N LEU A 340 -20.55 -12.78 -14.50
CA LEU A 340 -19.55 -11.95 -15.13
C LEU A 340 -18.66 -12.83 -15.98
N ILE A 341 -18.62 -12.54 -17.28
CA ILE A 341 -17.67 -13.15 -18.19
C ILE A 341 -16.32 -12.48 -17.94
N GLN A 342 -15.39 -13.25 -17.39
CA GLN A 342 -14.05 -12.78 -17.07
C GLN A 342 -13.09 -13.06 -18.23
N ASP A 343 -12.05 -12.22 -18.33
CA ASP A 343 -10.95 -12.52 -19.24
C ASP A 343 -10.18 -13.77 -18.80
N ASP A 344 -9.64 -14.50 -19.77
CA ASP A 344 -8.82 -15.67 -19.50
C ASP A 344 -7.56 -15.28 -18.69
N LEU A 345 -7.25 -16.05 -17.64
CA LEU A 345 -6.14 -15.73 -16.74
C LEU A 345 -4.77 -15.77 -17.43
N ASP A 346 -4.56 -16.66 -18.39
CA ASP A 346 -3.29 -16.72 -19.12
C ASP A 346 -3.11 -15.45 -19.97
N LYS A 347 -4.20 -14.93 -20.55
CA LYS A 347 -4.21 -13.62 -21.21
C LYS A 347 -3.97 -12.47 -20.24
N VAL A 348 -4.55 -12.52 -19.03
CA VAL A 348 -4.29 -11.53 -17.97
C VAL A 348 -2.80 -11.51 -17.60
N PHE A 349 -2.18 -12.67 -17.42
CA PHE A 349 -0.76 -12.78 -17.07
C PHE A 349 0.17 -12.39 -18.23
N ALA A 350 -0.22 -12.63 -19.48
CA ALA A 350 0.54 -12.23 -20.66
C ALA A 350 0.38 -10.74 -21.02
N SER A 351 -0.57 -10.03 -20.41
CA SER A 351 -0.88 -8.64 -20.78
C SER A 351 0.21 -7.65 -20.37
N ASP A 352 0.44 -6.64 -21.23
CA ASP A 352 1.28 -5.50 -20.85
C ASP A 352 0.54 -4.64 -19.81
N ASN A 353 0.96 -4.81 -18.56
CA ASN A 353 0.44 -4.11 -17.40
C ASN A 353 1.09 -2.73 -17.17
N THR A 354 1.85 -2.22 -18.14
CA THR A 354 2.37 -0.85 -18.10
C THR A 354 1.21 0.14 -18.08
N LEU A 355 1.16 0.92 -16.99
CA LEU A 355 0.19 2.00 -16.80
C LEU A 355 0.64 3.27 -17.52
N SER A 356 -0.31 4.06 -18.02
CA SER A 356 0.01 5.41 -18.49
C SER A 356 0.55 6.24 -17.32
N SER A 357 1.54 7.09 -17.59
CA SER A 357 2.18 7.96 -16.59
C SER A 357 1.20 8.88 -15.85
N CYS A 358 0.00 9.12 -16.39
CA CYS A 358 -1.02 9.92 -15.73
C CYS A 358 -1.81 9.18 -14.64
N TYR A 359 -1.69 7.85 -14.56
CA TYR A 359 -2.27 7.00 -13.52
C TYR A 359 -1.20 6.41 -12.57
N ASP A 360 0.09 6.56 -12.88
CA ASP A 360 1.21 6.09 -12.06
C ASP A 360 1.66 7.19 -11.06
N PHE A 361 1.59 6.87 -9.78
CA PHE A 361 1.96 7.76 -8.67
C PHE A 361 3.09 7.21 -7.81
N GLU A 362 3.97 6.33 -8.34
CA GLU A 362 5.14 5.80 -7.63
C GLU A 362 6.05 6.90 -7.04
N TYR A 363 6.05 8.11 -7.60
CA TYR A 363 6.80 9.26 -7.08
C TYR A 363 6.35 9.73 -5.68
N LEU A 364 5.20 9.26 -5.19
CA LEU A 364 4.70 9.52 -3.83
C LEU A 364 5.29 8.57 -2.78
N ILE A 365 5.95 7.50 -3.22
CA ILE A 365 6.65 6.57 -2.31
C ILE A 365 7.80 7.34 -1.66
N PRO A 366 7.91 7.32 -0.32
CA PRO A 366 9.00 7.98 0.36
C PRO A 366 10.35 7.33 0.00
N PRO A 367 11.49 8.01 0.22
CA PRO A 367 12.82 7.52 -0.18
C PRO A 367 13.33 6.41 0.75
N ILE A 368 12.69 5.23 0.71
CA ILE A 368 12.92 4.10 1.63
C ILE A 368 14.35 3.54 1.50
N GLU A 369 14.99 3.68 0.35
CA GLU A 369 16.39 3.36 0.14
C GLU A 369 17.32 4.15 1.06
N LYS A 370 16.98 5.41 1.37
CA LYS A 370 17.74 6.22 2.34
C LYS A 370 17.46 5.79 3.76
N TYR A 371 16.23 5.34 4.05
CA TYR A 371 15.89 4.79 5.35
C TYR A 371 16.67 3.51 5.63
N LYS A 372 16.84 2.67 4.62
CA LYS A 372 17.72 1.50 4.68
C LYS A 372 19.16 1.88 4.99
N GLU A 373 19.73 2.89 4.32
CA GLU A 373 21.09 3.38 4.61
C GLU A 373 21.25 3.80 6.07
N ILE A 374 20.31 4.59 6.60
CA ILE A 374 20.31 5.05 8.00
C ILE A 374 20.18 3.87 8.99
N ILE A 375 19.24 2.95 8.73
CA ILE A 375 19.03 1.76 9.58
C ILE A 375 20.28 0.90 9.61
N ASN A 376 20.92 0.68 8.46
CA ASN A 376 22.14 -0.11 8.36
C ASN A 376 23.31 0.53 9.11
N GLU A 377 23.50 1.85 8.99
CA GLU A 377 24.53 2.57 9.77
C GLU A 377 24.28 2.42 11.27
N TYR A 378 23.03 2.57 11.72
CA TYR A 378 22.65 2.36 13.12
C TYR A 378 22.95 0.93 13.59
N CYS A 379 22.53 -0.09 12.82
CA CYS A 379 22.78 -1.49 13.16
C CYS A 379 24.27 -1.83 13.21
N LEU A 380 25.11 -1.25 12.34
CA LEU A 380 26.56 -1.43 12.39
C LEU A 380 27.16 -0.87 13.68
N ILE A 381 26.73 0.33 14.09
CA ILE A 381 27.18 0.94 15.36
C ILE A 381 26.71 0.09 16.54
N ALA A 382 25.44 -0.35 16.54
CA ALA A 382 24.86 -1.18 17.58
C ALA A 382 25.56 -2.55 17.68
N ASN A 383 25.84 -3.23 16.57
CA ASN A 383 26.47 -4.55 16.57
C ASN A 383 27.97 -4.50 16.91
N SER A 384 28.67 -3.40 16.62
CA SER A 384 30.06 -3.18 17.03
C SER A 384 30.25 -3.05 18.54
N ARG A 385 29.14 -2.89 19.27
CA ARG A 385 29.07 -2.79 20.73
C ARG A 385 28.14 -3.90 21.22
N THR A 386 28.67 -5.05 21.61
CA THR A 386 27.85 -6.10 22.26
C THR A 386 27.38 -5.56 23.62
N LEU A 387 26.24 -4.86 23.64
CA LEU A 387 25.77 -4.10 24.80
C LEU A 387 24.93 -4.98 25.74
N LYS A 388 25.34 -5.01 27.02
CA LYS A 388 24.45 -5.39 28.13
C LYS A 388 23.37 -4.31 28.30
N GLN A 389 22.24 -4.71 28.88
CA GLN A 389 20.98 -3.97 28.89
C GLN A 389 21.05 -2.53 29.45
N ASP A 390 22.00 -2.24 30.35
CA ASP A 390 22.11 -0.93 31.00
C ASP A 390 22.78 0.16 30.13
N ASP A 391 23.55 -0.22 29.11
CA ASP A 391 24.23 0.74 28.23
C ASP A 391 23.31 1.29 27.11
N GLN A 392 22.13 0.70 26.91
CA GLN A 392 21.22 1.06 25.81
C GLN A 392 20.59 2.44 25.99
N ALA A 393 20.20 2.83 27.21
CA ALA A 393 19.50 4.09 27.47
C ALA A 393 20.45 5.31 27.35
N SER A 394 21.68 5.19 27.86
CA SER A 394 22.71 6.23 27.72
C SER A 394 23.13 6.39 26.26
N PHE A 395 23.33 5.26 25.57
CA PHE A 395 23.69 5.27 24.15
C PHE A 395 22.58 5.85 23.26
N LEU A 396 21.31 5.46 23.48
CA LEU A 396 20.17 6.01 22.75
C LEU A 396 20.06 7.53 22.95
N LYS A 397 20.34 8.02 24.15
CA LYS A 397 20.34 9.45 24.46
C LYS A 397 21.47 10.19 23.72
N ASP A 398 22.67 9.63 23.68
CA ASP A 398 23.80 10.21 22.92
C ASP A 398 23.58 10.18 21.41
N VAL A 399 22.95 9.11 20.90
CA VAL A 399 22.58 8.99 19.48
C VAL A 399 21.49 9.99 19.11
N LEU A 400 20.45 10.13 19.95
CA LEU A 400 19.39 11.13 19.76
C LEU A 400 19.97 12.54 19.72
N ILE A 401 20.86 12.90 20.64
CA ILE A 401 21.53 14.22 20.66
C ILE A 401 22.30 14.44 19.35
N LYS A 402 23.09 13.45 18.91
CA LYS A 402 23.85 13.57 17.65
C LYS A 402 22.97 13.65 16.40
N ILE A 403 21.83 12.95 16.40
CA ILE A 403 20.84 13.02 15.32
C ILE A 403 20.15 14.38 15.31
N GLU A 404 19.74 14.89 16.47
CA GLU A 404 19.15 16.22 16.63
C GLU A 404 20.12 17.33 16.22
N GLU A 405 21.39 17.22 16.57
CA GLU A 405 22.45 18.14 16.12
C GLU A 405 22.64 18.09 14.59
N LYS A 406 22.69 16.90 13.99
CA LYS A 406 22.78 16.76 12.53
C LYS A 406 21.55 17.29 11.82
N LEU A 407 20.34 16.99 12.32
CA LEU A 407 19.07 17.42 11.74
C LEU A 407 18.87 18.93 11.89
N SER A 408 19.18 19.50 13.04
CA SER A 408 19.13 20.95 13.26
C SER A 408 20.13 21.68 12.36
N PHE A 409 21.34 21.14 12.20
CA PHE A 409 22.33 21.66 11.25
C PHE A 409 21.81 21.61 9.81
N GLN A 410 21.26 20.47 9.37
CA GLN A 410 20.71 20.30 8.02
C GLN A 410 19.48 21.19 7.78
N THR A 411 18.62 21.36 8.77
CA THR A 411 17.44 22.25 8.68
C THR A 411 17.87 23.70 8.54
N LYS A 412 18.92 24.10 9.26
CA LYS A 412 19.43 25.48 9.25
C LYS A 412 20.24 25.81 7.99
N TYR A 413 21.08 24.89 7.52
CA TYR A 413 22.08 25.18 6.48
C TYR A 413 21.93 24.35 5.19
N GLY A 414 21.01 23.38 5.15
CA GLY A 414 20.87 22.43 4.05
C GLY A 414 21.97 21.36 4.04
N THR A 415 22.11 20.67 2.91
CA THR A 415 23.11 19.58 2.74
C THR A 415 24.28 20.01 1.84
N THR A 416 25.44 19.39 2.02
CA THR A 416 26.61 19.59 1.15
C THR A 416 26.26 19.22 -0.29
N LYS A 417 25.51 18.13 -0.48
CA LYS A 417 25.03 17.71 -1.81
C LYS A 417 24.29 18.83 -2.51
N THR A 418 23.32 19.46 -1.87
CA THR A 418 22.58 20.58 -2.44
C THR A 418 23.49 21.78 -2.72
N ARG A 419 24.44 22.08 -1.82
CA ARG A 419 25.43 23.16 -2.04
C ARG A 419 26.35 22.90 -3.23
N ILE A 420 26.81 21.66 -3.43
CA ILE A 420 27.62 21.26 -4.59
C ILE A 420 26.77 21.32 -5.87
N GLN A 421 25.51 20.89 -5.82
CA GLN A 421 24.59 20.97 -6.96
C GLN A 421 24.23 22.41 -7.34
N ASN A 422 24.26 23.34 -6.37
CA ASN A 422 24.08 24.76 -6.60
C ASN A 422 25.34 25.47 -7.13
N GLN A 423 26.49 24.80 -7.21
CA GLN A 423 27.68 25.37 -7.83
C GLN A 423 27.46 25.58 -9.33
N LEU A 424 28.04 26.65 -9.87
CA LEU A 424 27.92 27.01 -11.28
C LEU A 424 28.31 25.85 -12.22
N SER A 425 29.39 25.13 -11.90
CA SER A 425 29.83 23.96 -12.67
C SER A 425 28.74 22.89 -12.78
N TYR A 426 28.06 22.57 -11.69
CA TYR A 426 27.01 21.57 -11.71
C TYR A 426 25.79 22.04 -12.51
N LYS A 427 25.32 23.29 -12.29
CA LYS A 427 24.20 23.89 -13.02
C LYS A 427 24.45 23.92 -14.53
N LEU A 428 25.65 24.31 -14.95
CA LEU A 428 26.05 24.36 -16.36
C LEU A 428 26.07 22.97 -17.00
N GLY A 429 26.74 22.00 -16.38
CA GLY A 429 26.81 20.66 -17.00
C GLY A 429 25.49 19.91 -16.98
N GLN A 430 24.61 20.15 -15.99
CA GLN A 430 23.22 19.66 -16.05
C GLN A 430 22.48 20.22 -17.26
N SER A 431 22.58 21.52 -17.50
CA SER A 431 21.98 22.18 -18.67
C SER A 431 22.54 21.64 -19.99
N MET A 432 23.85 21.40 -20.08
CA MET A 432 24.47 20.78 -21.25
C MET A 432 23.94 19.36 -21.51
N ILE A 433 23.77 18.54 -20.47
CA ILE A 433 23.22 17.18 -20.61
C ILE A 433 21.76 17.22 -21.04
N ALA A 434 20.95 18.11 -20.46
CA ALA A 434 19.52 18.20 -20.78
C ALA A 434 19.30 18.66 -22.23
N ASN A 435 20.02 19.72 -22.64
CA ASN A 435 19.87 20.32 -23.95
C ASN A 435 20.54 19.50 -25.08
N SER A 436 21.50 18.63 -24.77
CA SER A 436 22.16 17.79 -25.80
C SER A 436 21.31 16.62 -26.33
N LYS A 437 20.10 16.41 -25.81
CA LYS A 437 19.21 15.29 -26.19
C LYS A 437 18.35 15.55 -27.44
N SER A 438 18.34 16.77 -27.97
CA SER A 438 17.57 17.11 -29.17
C SER A 438 18.28 18.16 -30.01
N PHE A 439 17.97 18.22 -31.30
CA PHE A 439 18.51 19.23 -32.22
C PHE A 439 18.16 20.65 -31.77
N LEU A 440 16.88 20.88 -31.42
CA LEU A 440 16.42 22.19 -30.93
C LEU A 440 17.08 22.55 -29.58
N GLY A 441 17.26 21.57 -28.70
CA GLY A 441 17.99 21.74 -27.44
C GLY A 441 19.43 22.19 -27.66
N TYR A 442 20.14 21.60 -28.63
CA TYR A 442 21.50 21.99 -28.98
C TYR A 442 21.58 23.45 -29.46
N LEU A 443 20.60 23.90 -30.25
CA LEU A 443 20.52 25.28 -30.76
C LEU A 443 20.31 26.32 -29.64
N ILE A 444 19.46 26.01 -28.65
CA ILE A 444 19.16 26.94 -27.54
C ILE A 444 20.18 26.87 -26.38
N MET A 445 21.07 25.87 -26.40
CA MET A 445 22.04 25.61 -25.33
C MET A 445 22.90 26.84 -24.97
N PRO A 446 23.45 27.64 -25.91
CA PRO A 446 24.25 28.81 -25.57
C PRO A 446 23.46 29.85 -24.75
N ILE A 447 22.20 30.08 -25.12
CA ILE A 447 21.30 31.03 -24.43
C ILE A 447 20.98 30.51 -23.03
N ALA A 448 20.69 29.20 -22.90
CA ALA A 448 20.42 28.56 -21.62
C ALA A 448 21.63 28.57 -20.67
N LEU A 449 22.86 28.43 -21.20
CA LEU A 449 24.07 28.50 -20.38
C LEU A 449 24.36 29.94 -19.94
N LEU A 450 24.14 30.93 -20.82
CA LEU A 450 24.30 32.34 -20.49
C LEU A 450 23.31 32.77 -19.39
N SER A 451 22.04 32.36 -19.49
CA SER A 451 21.04 32.69 -18.47
C SER A 451 21.41 32.11 -17.10
N ILE A 452 21.89 30.86 -17.04
CA ILE A 452 22.38 30.23 -15.80
C ILE A 452 23.54 31.03 -15.19
N ILE A 453 24.48 31.52 -16.00
CA ILE A 453 25.61 32.33 -15.51
C ILE A 453 25.11 33.65 -14.91
N ILE A 454 24.18 34.34 -15.59
CA ILE A 454 23.62 35.62 -15.14
C ILE A 454 22.86 35.41 -13.82
N SER A 455 21.93 34.44 -13.78
CA SER A 455 21.15 34.13 -12.59
C SER A 455 22.06 33.73 -11.42
N HIS A 456 23.09 32.91 -11.66
CA HIS A 456 24.03 32.53 -10.60
C HIS A 456 24.81 33.72 -10.06
N LYS A 457 25.24 34.66 -10.91
CA LYS A 457 25.90 35.90 -10.45
C LYS A 457 24.95 36.77 -9.62
N GLN A 458 23.67 36.86 -10.00
CA GLN A 458 22.66 37.57 -9.22
C GLN A 458 22.40 36.88 -7.86
N GLU A 459 22.24 35.56 -7.84
CA GLU A 459 22.12 34.76 -6.60
C GLU A 459 23.30 35.04 -5.65
N GLN A 460 24.53 35.06 -6.16
CA GLN A 460 25.71 35.36 -5.36
C GLN A 460 25.69 36.80 -4.81
N LYS A 461 25.30 37.80 -5.60
CA LYS A 461 25.16 39.19 -5.13
C LYS A 461 24.12 39.30 -4.01
N ILE A 462 22.93 38.73 -4.22
CA ILE A 462 21.85 38.72 -3.23
C ILE A 462 22.30 38.04 -1.94
N TYR A 463 23.01 36.91 -2.05
CA TYR A 463 23.56 36.22 -0.88
C TYR A 463 24.59 37.09 -0.13
N GLN A 464 25.50 37.76 -0.85
CA GLN A 464 26.48 38.67 -0.24
C GLN A 464 25.81 39.85 0.47
N GLU A 465 24.73 40.40 -0.09
CA GLU A 465 23.94 41.46 0.57
C GLU A 465 23.21 40.94 1.81
N LYS A 466 22.66 39.72 1.75
CA LYS A 466 22.00 39.09 2.90
C LYS A 466 22.97 38.88 4.06
N ILE A 467 24.17 38.33 3.81
CA ILE A 467 25.15 38.11 4.89
C ILE A 467 25.79 39.41 5.42
N LYS A 468 25.77 40.50 4.63
CA LYS A 468 26.16 41.84 5.11
C LYS A 468 25.13 42.41 6.08
N LYS A 469 23.83 42.18 5.82
CA LYS A 469 22.73 42.63 6.68
C LYS A 469 22.59 41.76 7.93
N ASP A 470 22.81 40.45 7.81
CA ASP A 470 22.79 39.50 8.91
C ASP A 470 23.94 38.49 8.77
N PRO A 471 25.06 38.70 9.49
CA PRO A 471 26.21 37.79 9.47
C PRO A 471 25.89 36.34 9.87
N SER A 472 24.79 36.10 10.60
CA SER A 472 24.39 34.76 11.05
C SER A 472 23.90 33.86 9.91
N LEU A 473 23.54 34.45 8.76
CA LEU A 473 23.13 33.75 7.54
C LEU A 473 24.30 33.18 6.74
N LYS A 474 25.54 33.43 7.18
CA LYS A 474 26.74 32.94 6.50
C LYS A 474 26.79 31.41 6.56
N LEU A 475 26.74 30.78 5.40
CA LEU A 475 26.85 29.33 5.28
C LEU A 475 28.23 28.85 5.76
N PRO A 476 28.30 27.77 6.57
CA PRO A 476 29.57 27.21 7.02
C PRO A 476 30.45 26.70 5.84
N PRO A 477 31.76 26.47 6.06
CA PRO A 477 32.62 25.75 5.11
C PRO A 477 32.02 24.40 4.72
N LEU A 478 32.28 23.90 3.50
CA LEU A 478 31.69 22.64 3.03
C LEU A 478 32.15 21.45 3.89
N GLU A 479 33.37 21.51 4.39
CA GLU A 479 34.02 20.50 5.22
C GLU A 479 33.30 20.31 6.56
N ASN A 480 32.57 21.32 7.02
CA ASN A 480 31.85 21.32 8.30
C ASN A 480 30.45 20.70 8.19
N TYR A 481 30.01 20.28 7.01
CA TYR A 481 28.70 19.68 6.82
C TYR A 481 28.75 18.19 7.13
N PRO A 482 27.72 17.62 7.79
CA PRO A 482 27.68 16.21 8.15
C PRO A 482 27.85 15.25 6.96
N ASP A 483 27.33 15.60 5.78
CA ASP A 483 27.35 14.78 4.55
C ASP A 483 28.57 15.06 3.64
N TYR A 484 29.58 15.82 4.10
CA TYR A 484 30.68 16.30 3.25
C TYR A 484 31.41 15.19 2.49
N LYS A 485 31.87 14.14 3.21
CA LYS A 485 32.64 13.04 2.62
C LYS A 485 31.88 12.30 1.52
N GLU A 486 30.58 12.09 1.71
CA GLU A 486 29.72 11.43 0.73
C GLU A 486 29.42 12.34 -0.46
N ALA A 487 29.12 13.61 -0.19
CA ALA A 487 28.81 14.59 -1.21
C ALA A 487 30.00 14.92 -2.13
N LEU A 488 31.24 14.63 -1.72
CA LEU A 488 32.40 14.71 -2.63
C LEU A 488 32.24 13.81 -3.87
N LYS A 489 31.50 12.69 -3.77
CA LYS A 489 31.19 11.85 -4.93
C LYS A 489 30.38 12.60 -6.00
N VAL A 490 29.62 13.64 -5.64
CA VAL A 490 28.88 14.49 -6.60
C VAL A 490 29.83 15.23 -7.54
N LYS A 491 31.04 15.58 -7.08
CA LYS A 491 32.07 16.16 -7.94
C LYS A 491 32.57 15.18 -9.00
N ASN A 492 32.36 13.89 -8.81
CA ASN A 492 32.66 12.87 -9.82
C ASN A 492 31.58 12.72 -10.89
N HIS A 493 30.39 13.31 -10.70
CA HIS A 493 29.28 13.20 -11.65
C HIS A 493 29.64 13.88 -12.98
N LEU A 494 29.10 13.32 -14.06
CA LEU A 494 29.29 13.85 -15.41
C LEU A 494 28.89 15.33 -15.50
N SER A 495 27.78 15.74 -14.88
CA SER A 495 27.32 17.13 -14.86
C SER A 495 28.33 18.07 -14.22
N TYR A 496 28.95 17.67 -13.11
CA TYR A 496 29.95 18.50 -12.45
C TYR A 496 31.22 18.65 -13.32
N LYS A 497 31.72 17.53 -13.85
CA LYS A 497 32.93 17.51 -14.70
C LYS A 497 32.73 18.27 -16.01
N LEU A 498 31.57 18.14 -16.64
CA LEU A 498 31.23 18.85 -17.88
C LEU A 498 31.21 20.36 -17.67
N GLY A 499 30.51 20.85 -16.64
CA GLY A 499 30.48 22.29 -16.41
C GLY A 499 31.81 22.85 -15.90
N GLN A 500 32.62 22.06 -15.17
CA GLN A 500 34.00 22.45 -14.89
C GLN A 500 34.84 22.59 -16.17
N ALA A 501 34.73 21.63 -17.09
CA ALA A 501 35.42 21.70 -18.38
C ALA A 501 34.95 22.93 -19.19
N LEU A 502 33.66 23.24 -19.18
CA LEU A 502 33.12 24.44 -19.83
C LEU A 502 33.66 25.74 -19.21
N ILE A 503 33.69 25.84 -17.87
CA ILE A 503 34.27 27.00 -17.18
C ILE A 503 35.75 27.17 -17.55
N GLN A 504 36.50 26.07 -17.59
CA GLN A 504 37.92 26.09 -17.97
C GLN A 504 38.11 26.51 -19.43
N ALA A 505 37.26 26.02 -20.34
CA ALA A 505 37.26 26.40 -21.74
C ALA A 505 37.02 27.90 -21.93
N ASN A 506 36.05 28.45 -21.18
CA ASN A 506 35.73 29.88 -21.23
C ASN A 506 36.86 30.76 -20.65
N LYS A 507 37.59 30.29 -19.63
CA LYS A 507 38.78 31.01 -19.12
C LYS A 507 39.91 31.06 -20.15
N ASN A 508 40.04 30.00 -20.97
CA ASN A 508 41.10 29.86 -21.97
C ASN A 508 40.57 30.03 -23.41
N TRP A 509 39.54 30.86 -23.61
CA TRP A 509 38.83 30.93 -24.89
C TRP A 509 39.74 31.36 -26.05
N TYR A 510 40.67 32.29 -25.80
CA TYR A 510 41.69 32.77 -26.75
C TYR A 510 42.83 31.77 -27.01
N GLY A 511 42.97 30.72 -26.19
CA GLY A 511 43.99 29.68 -26.29
C GLY A 511 43.45 28.34 -26.78
N GLY A 512 42.36 28.34 -27.57
CA GLY A 512 41.71 27.12 -28.07
C GLY A 512 40.95 26.33 -26.99
N GLY A 513 40.52 26.98 -25.89
CA GLY A 513 39.84 26.33 -24.77
C GLY A 513 38.60 25.52 -25.18
N TYR A 514 37.82 26.01 -26.16
CA TYR A 514 36.65 25.30 -26.69
C TYR A 514 37.01 24.09 -27.56
N ILE A 515 38.16 24.10 -28.24
CA ILE A 515 38.68 22.92 -28.95
C ILE A 515 39.05 21.83 -27.93
N LYS A 516 39.74 22.21 -26.84
CA LYS A 516 40.05 21.30 -25.73
C LYS A 516 38.80 20.75 -25.06
N LEU A 517 37.74 21.57 -24.93
CA LEU A 517 36.44 21.13 -24.41
C LEU A 517 35.84 19.96 -25.21
N LEU A 518 35.93 19.98 -26.55
CA LEU A 518 35.43 18.88 -27.38
C LEU A 518 36.15 17.56 -27.09
N PHE A 519 37.47 17.61 -26.88
CA PHE A 519 38.26 16.43 -26.49
C PHE A 519 37.90 15.92 -25.10
N GLU A 520 37.72 16.83 -24.13
CA GLU A 520 37.31 16.46 -22.77
C GLU A 520 35.89 15.86 -22.73
N ILE A 521 34.94 16.40 -23.50
CA ILE A 521 33.59 15.81 -23.64
C ILE A 521 33.68 14.38 -24.19
N ARG A 522 34.50 14.14 -25.22
CA ARG A 522 34.70 12.79 -25.78
C ARG A 522 35.31 11.83 -24.75
N LYS A 523 36.28 12.28 -23.96
CA LYS A 523 36.92 11.50 -22.89
C LYS A 523 35.93 11.16 -21.77
N LEU A 524 35.12 12.13 -21.34
CA LEU A 524 34.09 11.95 -20.32
C LEU A 524 32.96 11.02 -20.79
N LYS A 525 32.63 11.00 -22.10
CA LYS A 525 31.66 10.05 -22.68
C LYS A 525 32.18 8.61 -22.72
N LYS A 526 33.49 8.39 -22.90
CA LYS A 526 34.12 7.06 -22.93
C LYS A 526 34.29 6.41 -21.55
N ARG A 527 34.28 7.20 -20.48
CA ARG A 527 34.46 6.74 -19.07
C ARG A 527 33.12 6.53 -18.36
N LYS A 528 32.03 6.37 -19.11
CA LYS A 528 30.65 6.37 -18.62
C LYS A 528 30.17 4.96 -18.33
#